data_AF-A0AAV5LIZ1-F1
#
_entry.id   AF-A0AAV5LIZ1-F1
#
_cell.length_a   1.000
_cell.length_b   1.000
_cell.length_c   1.000
_cell.angle_alpha   90.00
_cell.angle_beta   90.00
_cell.angle_gamma   90.00
#
_symmetry.space_group_name_H-M   'P 1'
#
loop_
_entity.id
_entity.type
_entity.pdbx_description
1 polymer ?
#
loop_
_entity_poly.entity_id
_entity_poly.type
_entity_poly.pdbx_seq_one_letter_code
_entity_poly.pdbx_strand_id
1 'polypeptide(L)'
;MGVADFFIDVLGSTVGKEMGSCVFLAAAWYVWYRRNTQIFREDEGIPEKMLERVQAKTFLWLKSKVKGCVFSFYEWQSCPMECAKAVKRHKRMRKQFSKAVVAPS
;
A
#
# COMPACT_ATOMS: atom_id res chain seq x y z
N MET A 1 8.60 -26.52 22.11
CA MET A 1 8.44 -25.71 20.89
C MET A 1 7.96 -24.35 21.34
N GLY A 2 8.82 -23.32 21.28
CA GLY A 2 8.51 -22.00 21.82
C GLY A 2 7.44 -21.32 20.96
N VAL A 3 6.65 -20.44 21.59
CA VAL A 3 5.64 -19.63 20.88
C VAL A 3 6.29 -18.81 19.76
N ALA A 4 7.53 -18.34 19.98
CA ALA A 4 8.35 -17.66 18.98
C ALA A 4 8.73 -18.58 17.81
N ASP A 5 9.05 -19.85 18.06
CA ASP A 5 9.38 -20.83 17.00
C ASP A 5 8.17 -21.10 16.11
N PHE A 6 6.97 -21.20 16.71
CA PHE A 6 5.72 -21.33 15.97
C PHE A 6 5.44 -20.12 15.06
N PHE A 7 5.67 -18.90 15.55
CA PHE A 7 5.49 -17.70 14.72
C PHE A 7 6.52 -17.60 13.59
N ILE A 8 7.78 -17.98 13.82
CA ILE A 8 8.82 -17.98 12.78
C ILE A 8 8.50 -19.02 11.70
N ASP A 9 8.04 -20.21 12.08
CA ASP A 9 7.73 -21.29 11.15
C ASP A 9 6.46 -21.00 10.32
N VAL A 10 5.42 -20.46 10.99
CA VAL A 10 4.21 -19.96 10.32
C VAL A 10 4.56 -18.82 9.35
N LEU A 11 5.22 -17.75 9.81
CA LEU A 11 5.58 -16.60 8.97
C LEU A 11 6.64 -16.93 7.89
N GLY A 12 7.40 -18.01 8.07
CA GLY A 12 8.32 -18.56 7.08
C GLY A 12 7.59 -19.23 5.91
N SER A 13 6.49 -19.92 6.19
CA SER A 13 5.66 -20.62 5.21
C SER A 13 4.85 -19.66 4.31
N THR A 14 4.50 -20.10 3.11
CA THR A 14 3.62 -19.35 2.19
C THR A 14 2.26 -19.09 2.82
N VAL A 15 1.74 -20.07 3.56
CA VAL A 15 0.44 -20.01 4.26
C VAL A 15 0.47 -18.98 5.40
N GLY A 16 1.54 -18.87 6.17
CA GLY A 16 1.59 -17.85 7.22
C GLY A 16 1.95 -16.45 6.73
N LYS A 17 2.59 -16.31 5.55
CA LYS A 17 2.65 -15.01 4.84
C LYS A 17 1.26 -14.57 4.37
N GLU A 18 0.46 -15.49 3.87
CA GLU A 18 -0.93 -15.24 3.49
C GLU A 18 -1.80 -14.92 4.71
N MET A 19 -1.73 -15.73 5.77
CA MET A 19 -2.47 -15.51 7.02
C MET A 19 -2.06 -14.20 7.70
N GLY A 20 -0.76 -13.87 7.75
CA GLY A 20 -0.28 -12.58 8.24
C GLY A 20 -0.78 -11.41 7.41
N SER A 21 -0.88 -11.58 6.09
CA SER A 21 -1.49 -10.58 5.20
C SER A 21 -2.99 -10.42 5.47
N CYS A 22 -3.73 -11.52 5.69
CA CYS A 22 -5.14 -11.47 6.06
C CYS A 22 -5.37 -10.76 7.40
N VAL A 23 -4.57 -11.07 8.42
CA VAL A 23 -4.64 -10.41 9.73
C VAL A 23 -4.32 -8.92 9.60
N PHE A 24 -3.28 -8.57 8.83
CA PHE A 24 -2.94 -7.17 8.57
C PHE A 24 -4.05 -6.43 7.82
N LEU A 25 -4.64 -7.05 6.80
CA LEU A 25 -5.75 -6.48 6.04
C LEU A 25 -7.00 -6.31 6.91
N ALA A 26 -7.32 -7.28 7.76
CA ALA A 26 -8.44 -7.20 8.70
C ALA A 26 -8.23 -6.09 9.74
N ALA A 27 -7.02 -5.97 10.30
CA ALA A 27 -6.67 -4.92 11.24
C ALA A 27 -6.69 -3.53 10.57
N ALA A 28 -6.11 -3.42 9.37
CA ALA A 28 -6.12 -2.19 8.59
C ALA A 28 -7.55 -1.78 8.19
N TRP A 29 -8.38 -2.74 7.78
CA TRP A 29 -9.79 -2.54 7.49
C TRP A 29 -10.54 -2.04 8.72
N TYR A 30 -10.37 -2.67 9.88
CA TYR A 30 -11.04 -2.26 11.11
C TYR A 30 -10.64 -0.85 11.54
N VAL A 31 -9.34 -0.53 11.51
CA VAL A 31 -8.84 0.82 11.82
C VAL A 31 -9.40 1.85 10.84
N TRP A 32 -9.40 1.53 9.55
CA TRP A 32 -9.95 2.38 8.50
C TRP A 32 -11.46 2.59 8.69
N TYR A 33 -12.22 1.51 8.95
CA TYR A 33 -13.66 1.54 9.21
C TYR A 33 -13.99 2.39 10.43
N ARG A 34 -13.31 2.16 11.56
CA ARG A 34 -13.49 2.92 12.81
C ARG A 34 -13.17 4.41 12.65
N ARG A 35 -12.08 4.75 11.97
CA ARG A 35 -11.70 6.15 11.75
C ARG A 35 -12.65 6.84 10.79
N ASN A 36 -13.08 6.15 9.73
CA ASN A 36 -13.98 6.71 8.75
C ASN A 36 -15.40 6.85 9.28
N THR A 37 -15.92 5.88 10.02
CA THR A 37 -17.23 6.01 10.71
C THR A 37 -17.25 7.16 11.73
N GLN A 38 -16.13 7.42 12.41
CA GLN A 38 -16.01 8.55 13.34
C GLN A 38 -15.83 9.91 12.65
N ILE A 39 -15.15 9.96 11.51
CA ILE A 39 -14.88 11.21 10.76
C ILE A 39 -16.07 11.59 9.87
N PHE A 40 -16.76 10.60 9.29
CA PHE A 40 -17.87 10.77 8.35
C PHE A 40 -19.23 10.50 9.01
N ARG A 41 -19.36 10.78 10.31
CA ARG A 41 -20.57 10.57 11.14
C ARG A 41 -21.85 10.67 10.30
N GLU A 42 -22.55 9.55 10.15
CA GLU A 42 -23.90 9.45 9.54
C GLU A 42 -24.06 10.03 8.14
N ASP A 43 -22.98 10.34 7.41
CA ASP A 43 -23.09 10.58 5.97
C ASP A 43 -23.23 9.20 5.30
N GLU A 44 -24.47 8.71 5.22
CA GLU A 44 -24.89 7.60 4.33
C GLU A 44 -24.57 7.92 2.85
N GLY A 45 -24.02 9.11 2.57
CA GLY A 45 -23.58 9.65 1.30
C GLY A 45 -22.39 8.92 0.66
N ILE A 46 -22.68 7.72 0.16
CA ILE A 46 -22.15 7.10 -1.06
C ILE A 46 -20.67 6.68 -0.98
N PRO A 47 -20.37 5.37 -0.94
CA PRO A 47 -19.02 4.79 -1.01
C PRO A 47 -18.08 5.42 -2.06
N GLU A 48 -18.64 5.95 -3.14
CA GLU A 48 -17.95 6.64 -4.24
C GLU A 48 -17.24 7.92 -3.78
N LYS A 49 -17.90 8.80 -3.00
CA LYS A 49 -17.26 10.02 -2.47
C LYS A 49 -16.11 9.69 -1.53
N MET A 50 -16.23 8.59 -0.80
CA MET A 50 -15.17 8.13 0.09
C MET A 50 -14.00 7.54 -0.68
N LEU A 51 -14.29 6.77 -1.74
CA LEU A 51 -13.28 6.25 -2.65
C LEU A 51 -12.50 7.39 -3.32
N GLU A 52 -13.19 8.42 -3.82
CA GLU A 52 -12.56 9.61 -4.41
C GLU A 52 -11.62 10.31 -3.43
N ARG A 53 -12.04 10.50 -2.17
CA ARG A 53 -11.21 11.11 -1.12
C ARG A 53 -9.99 10.25 -0.79
N VAL A 54 -10.14 8.93 -0.71
CA VAL A 54 -9.03 8.00 -0.48
C VAL A 54 -8.07 8.03 -1.66
N GLN A 55 -8.58 8.00 -2.90
CA GLN A 55 -7.80 8.10 -4.12
C GLN A 55 -7.01 9.42 -4.16
N ALA A 56 -7.65 10.56 -3.86
CA ALA A 56 -7.00 11.86 -3.83
C ALA A 56 -5.87 11.93 -2.78
N LYS A 57 -6.14 11.48 -1.55
CA LYS A 57 -5.13 11.48 -0.47
C LYS A 57 -3.95 10.55 -0.79
N THR A 58 -4.22 9.35 -1.29
CA THR A 58 -3.18 8.39 -1.67
C THR A 58 -2.36 8.88 -2.86
N PHE A 59 -2.99 9.50 -3.84
CA PHE A 59 -2.30 10.12 -4.98
C PHE A 59 -1.33 11.23 -4.54
N LEU A 60 -1.80 12.15 -3.70
CA LEU A 60 -0.95 13.23 -3.16
C LEU A 60 0.22 12.68 -2.34
N TRP A 61 -0.02 11.66 -1.52
CA TRP A 61 1.04 10.97 -0.78
C TRP A 61 2.03 10.27 -1.72
N LEU A 62 1.56 9.61 -2.79
CA LEU A 62 2.43 8.97 -3.77
C LEU A 62 3.31 9.99 -4.50
N LYS A 63 2.73 11.10 -4.96
CA LYS A 63 3.46 12.23 -5.57
C LYS A 63 4.53 12.79 -4.64
N SER A 64 4.26 12.91 -3.34
CA SER A 64 5.24 13.44 -2.39
C SER A 64 6.39 12.45 -2.08
N LYS A 65 6.12 11.14 -2.14
CA LYS A 65 7.10 10.10 -1.82
C LYS A 65 7.90 9.59 -3.03
N VAL A 66 7.33 9.64 -4.23
CA VAL A 66 7.92 9.06 -5.44
C VAL A 66 8.16 10.16 -6.47
N LYS A 67 9.29 10.84 -6.31
CA LYS A 67 9.76 11.82 -7.30
C LYS A 67 9.99 11.11 -8.64
N GLY A 68 9.41 11.65 -9.72
CA GLY A 68 9.51 11.09 -11.07
C GLY A 68 8.43 10.07 -11.44
N CYS A 69 7.41 9.86 -10.60
CA CYS A 69 6.28 9.01 -10.98
C CYS A 69 5.42 9.71 -12.07
N VAL A 70 5.33 9.08 -13.24
CA VAL A 70 4.63 9.62 -14.42
C VAL A 70 3.27 8.95 -14.56
N PHE A 71 2.32 9.33 -13.72
CA PHE A 71 0.90 9.08 -13.97
C PHE A 71 0.07 10.23 -13.39
N SER A 72 -1.00 10.56 -14.09
CA SER A 72 -1.99 11.55 -13.73
C SER A 72 -2.91 11.04 -12.62
N PHE A 73 -3.67 11.95 -12.00
CA PHE A 73 -4.71 11.57 -11.05
C PHE A 73 -5.78 10.69 -11.72
N TYR A 74 -6.14 11.01 -12.96
CA TYR A 74 -7.08 10.22 -13.76
C TYR A 74 -6.61 8.77 -13.95
N GLU A 75 -5.36 8.55 -14.34
CA GLU A 75 -4.80 7.19 -14.47
C GLU A 75 -4.78 6.45 -13.13
N TRP A 76 -4.49 7.15 -12.03
CA TRP A 76 -4.55 6.59 -10.69
C TRP A 76 -5.97 6.15 -10.28
N GLN A 77 -6.99 6.91 -10.66
CA GLN A 77 -8.38 6.57 -10.37
C GLN A 77 -8.88 5.40 -11.24
N SER A 78 -8.58 5.44 -12.54
CA SER A 78 -9.04 4.45 -13.51
C SER A 78 -8.32 3.11 -13.37
N CYS A 79 -7.01 3.13 -13.11
CA CYS A 79 -6.15 1.94 -13.11
C CYS A 79 -5.16 1.92 -11.91
N PRO A 80 -5.63 1.99 -10.65
CA PRO A 80 -4.78 2.16 -9.47
C PRO A 80 -3.73 1.06 -9.31
N MET A 81 -4.05 -0.17 -9.72
CA MET A 81 -3.13 -1.31 -9.62
C MET A 81 -1.96 -1.21 -10.60
N GLU A 82 -2.19 -0.71 -11.82
CA GLU A 82 -1.13 -0.51 -12.80
C GLU A 82 -0.21 0.63 -12.39
N CYS A 83 -0.77 1.73 -11.88
CA CYS A 83 0.00 2.81 -11.28
C CYS A 83 0.83 2.33 -10.08
N ALA A 84 0.26 1.50 -9.19
CA ALA A 84 0.98 0.94 -8.06
C ALA A 84 2.13 0.01 -8.49
N LYS A 85 1.93 -0.80 -9.54
CA LYS A 85 3.01 -1.60 -10.15
C LYS A 85 4.11 -0.71 -10.74
N ALA A 86 3.74 0.38 -11.42
CA ALA A 86 4.70 1.36 -11.93
C ALA A 86 5.54 2.00 -10.81
N VAL A 87 4.91 2.38 -9.69
CA VAL A 87 5.62 2.86 -8.48
C VAL A 87 6.63 1.83 -7.98
N LYS A 88 6.21 0.56 -7.84
CA LYS A 88 7.09 -0.53 -7.38
C LYS A 88 8.29 -0.70 -8.31
N ARG A 89 8.05 -0.70 -9.63
CA ARG A 89 9.12 -0.78 -10.65
C ARG A 89 10.09 0.40 -10.55
N HIS A 90 9.58 1.62 -10.44
CA HIS A 90 10.40 2.82 -10.29
C HIS A 90 11.30 2.76 -9.05
N LYS A 91 10.74 2.36 -7.88
CA LYS A 91 11.53 2.17 -6.66
C LYS A 91 12.62 1.11 -6.81
N ARG A 92 12.32 0.01 -7.51
CA ARG A 92 13.30 -1.06 -7.79
C ARG A 92 14.43 -0.56 -8.68
N MET A 93 14.12 0.12 -9.79
CA MET A 93 15.12 0.67 -10.70
C MET A 93 16.02 1.70 -10.02
N ARG A 94 15.43 2.62 -9.24
CA ARG A 94 16.22 3.60 -8.47
C ARG A 94 17.19 2.92 -7.51
N LYS A 95 16.75 1.87 -6.81
CA LYS A 95 17.60 1.10 -5.89
C LYS A 95 18.73 0.38 -6.64
N GLN A 96 18.46 -0.16 -7.83
CA GLN A 96 19.47 -0.85 -8.65
C GLN A 96 20.50 0.13 -9.22
N PHE A 97 20.05 1.29 -9.69
CA PHE A 97 20.93 2.37 -10.17
C PHE A 97 21.82 2.89 -9.02
N SER A 98 21.25 3.18 -7.85
CA SER A 98 22.04 3.59 -6.68
C SER A 98 23.06 2.54 -6.25
N LYS A 99 22.80 1.24 -6.44
CA LYS A 99 23.79 0.19 -6.18
C LYS A 99 24.89 0.14 -7.24
N ALA A 100 24.52 0.28 -8.52
CA ALA A 100 25.47 0.26 -9.64
C ALA A 100 26.44 1.45 -9.59
N VAL A 101 25.98 2.63 -9.15
CA VAL A 101 26.81 3.82 -8.95
C VAL A 101 27.81 3.66 -7.79
N VAL A 102 27.52 2.81 -6.80
CA VAL A 102 28.33 2.65 -5.58
C VAL A 102 29.25 1.41 -5.65
N ALA A 103 29.12 0.56 -6.66
CA ALA A 103 30.01 -0.59 -6.84
C ALA A 103 31.40 -0.12 -7.35
N PRO A 104 32.52 -0.55 -6.73
CA PRO A 104 33.84 -0.19 -7.20
C PRO A 104 34.14 -0.87 -8.55
N SER A 105 34.82 -0.12 -9.43
CA SER A 105 35.27 -0.51 -10.76
C SER A 105 36.20 -1.71 -10.76
#